data_AF-A0A653F093-F1
#
_entry.id   AF-A0A653F093-F1
#
_cell.length_a   1.000
_cell.length_b   1.000
_cell.length_c   1.000
_cell.angle_alpha   90.00
_cell.angle_beta   90.00
_cell.angle_gamma   90.00
#
_symmetry.space_group_name_H-M   'P 1'
#
loop_
_entity.id
_entity.type
_entity.pdbx_description
1 polymer ?
#
loop_
_entity_poly.entity_id
_entity_poly.type
_entity_poly.pdbx_seq_one_letter_code
_entity_poly.pdbx_strand_id
1 'polypeptide(L)' 'MVDVVSKQRGFHPIDVRCPSGVKAQVGVRFDCDFTGPEGAHYVAHMRVAEVNGERVEFDITTQPG' A
#
# COMPACT_ATOMS: atom_id res chain seq x y z
N MET A 1 20.64 0.50 -25.93
CA MET A 1 20.03 -0.45 -24.99
C MET A 1 19.37 0.38 -23.91
N VAL A 2 18.08 0.67 -24.09
CA VAL A 2 17.26 1.28 -23.04
C VAL A 2 16.44 0.12 -22.49
N ASP A 3 16.88 -0.41 -21.36
CA ASP A 3 16.20 -1.47 -20.64
C ASP A 3 14.85 -0.94 -20.12
N VAL A 4 13.81 -1.08 -20.95
CA VAL A 4 12.41 -0.78 -20.59
C VAL A 4 11.76 -2.00 -19.90
N VAL A 5 12.58 -2.80 -19.23
CA VAL A 5 12.15 -3.96 -18.47
C VAL A 5 12.54 -3.71 -17.03
N SER A 6 11.58 -3.34 -16.18
CA SER A 6 11.31 -4.06 -14.93
C SER A 6 10.29 -3.35 -14.04
N LYS A 7 9.26 -4.13 -13.68
CA LYS A 7 8.39 -3.99 -12.50
C LYS A 7 7.23 -3.00 -12.58
N GLN A 8 6.19 -3.47 -13.29
CA GLN A 8 4.91 -3.78 -12.64
C GLN A 8 4.90 -3.50 -11.12
N ARG A 9 4.31 -2.37 -10.71
CA ARG A 9 3.85 -2.06 -9.33
C ARG A 9 4.73 -2.60 -8.19
N GLY A 10 6.06 -2.50 -8.34
CA GLY A 10 7.05 -3.12 -7.47
C GLY A 10 7.69 -2.13 -6.52
N PHE A 11 6.93 -1.16 -6.03
CA PHE A 11 7.43 -0.20 -5.05
C PHE A 11 7.37 -0.87 -3.67
N HIS A 12 8.51 -1.29 -3.14
CA HIS A 12 8.68 -1.57 -1.71
C HIS A 12 9.10 -0.24 -1.08
N PRO A 13 8.18 0.50 -0.45
CA PRO A 13 8.56 1.75 0.18
C PRO A 13 9.51 1.40 1.33
N ILE A 14 10.65 2.10 1.38
CA ILE A 14 11.69 1.88 2.41
C ILE A 14 11.24 2.37 3.80
N ASP A 15 10.21 3.21 3.86
CA ASP A 15 9.63 3.76 5.09
C ASP A 15 8.10 3.68 4.99
N VAL A 16 7.54 2.46 5.02
CA VAL A 16 6.09 2.26 5.16
C VAL A 16 5.73 2.41 6.63
N ARG A 17 4.94 3.43 6.94
CA ARG A 17 4.36 3.61 8.27
C ARG A 17 2.88 3.29 8.21
N CYS A 18 2.57 2.01 8.36
CA CYS A 18 1.20 1.58 8.62
C CYS A 18 0.96 1.53 10.13
N PRO A 19 -0.23 1.94 10.61
CA PRO A 19 -0.61 1.74 12.00
C PRO A 19 -0.56 0.25 12.35
N SER A 20 0.10 -0.09 13.45
CA SER A 20 0.12 -1.46 13.96
C SER A 20 -1.25 -1.79 14.57
N GLY A 21 -1.79 -2.97 14.26
CA GLY A 21 -3.09 -3.41 14.78
C GLY A 21 -4.28 -3.20 13.85
N VAL A 22 -4.04 -3.09 12.53
CA VAL A 22 -5.11 -3.20 11.54
C VAL A 22 -5.85 -4.52 11.75
N LYS A 23 -7.11 -4.44 12.18
CA LYS A 23 -7.98 -5.62 12.23
C LYS A 23 -8.24 -6.06 10.79
N ALA A 24 -7.87 -7.29 10.47
CA ALA A 24 -8.25 -7.96 9.23
C ALA A 24 -9.75 -8.24 9.24
N GLN A 25 -10.55 -7.19 9.04
CA GLN A 25 -12.00 -7.25 9.00
C GLN A 25 -12.48 -6.47 7.78
N VAL A 26 -13.37 -7.09 7.00
CA VAL A 26 -13.95 -6.49 5.80
C VAL A 26 -14.54 -5.12 6.13
N GLY A 27 -14.20 -4.12 5.32
CA GLY A 27 -14.64 -2.73 5.49
C GLY A 27 -13.74 -1.86 6.34
N VAL A 28 -12.74 -2.41 7.04
CA VAL A 28 -11.72 -1.61 7.74
C VAL A 28 -10.94 -0.79 6.73
N ARG A 29 -10.76 0.49 7.05
CA ARG A 29 -9.94 1.44 6.31
C ARG A 29 -8.83 1.94 7.20
N PHE A 30 -7.64 2.03 6.65
CA PHE A 30 -6.47 2.54 7.34
C PHE A 30 -5.56 3.21 6.34
N ASP A 31 -4.89 4.26 6.79
CA ASP A 31 -3.98 5.02 5.96
C ASP A 31 -2.55 4.61 6.32
N CYS A 32 -1.72 4.40 5.31
CA CYS A 32 -0.29 4.17 5.47
C CYS A 32 0.46 5.30 4.80
N ASP A 33 1.29 5.99 5.56
CA ASP A 33 2.19 6.99 5.02
C ASP A 33 3.45 6.30 4.50
N PHE A 34 3.91 6.72 3.33
CA PHE A 34 5.16 6.23 2.78
C PHE A 34 5.85 7.28 1.91
N THR A 35 7.18 7.20 1.88
CA THR A 35 7.98 8.03 0.97
C THR A 35 8.22 7.27 -0.34
N GLY A 36 7.80 7.87 -1.44
CA GLY A 36 7.96 7.34 -2.79
C GLY A 36 9.38 7.55 -3.35
N PRO A 37 9.61 7.13 -4.60
CA PRO A 37 10.86 7.44 -5.27
C PRO A 37 10.95 8.96 -5.40
N GLU A 38 12.17 9.51 -5.36
CA GLU A 38 12.42 10.97 -5.36
C GLU A 38 12.11 11.69 -4.04
N GLY A 39 11.76 10.96 -2.96
CA GLY A 39 11.56 11.56 -1.64
C GLY A 39 10.18 12.23 -1.47
N ALA A 40 9.26 12.02 -2.42
CA ALA A 40 7.90 12.54 -2.33
C ALA A 40 7.07 11.77 -1.29
N HIS A 41 6.27 12.50 -0.51
CA HIS A 41 5.36 11.91 0.48
C HIS A 41 4.07 11.43 -0.19
N TYR A 42 3.67 10.20 0.13
CA TYR A 42 2.44 9.60 -0.37
C TYR A 42 1.65 8.98 0.77
N VAL A 43 0.33 9.03 0.64
CA VAL A 43 -0.61 8.38 1.54
C VAL A 43 -1.28 7.23 0.79
N ALA A 44 -1.11 6.01 1.28
CA ALA A 44 -1.82 4.83 0.83
C ALA A 44 -3.08 4.62 1.68
N HIS A 45 -4.24 4.91 1.09
CA HIS A 45 -5.52 4.52 1.64
C HIS A 45 -5.74 3.03 1.39
N MET A 46 -5.62 2.25 2.45
CA MET A 46 -5.84 0.81 2.44
C MET A 46 -7.27 0.52 2.91
N ARG A 47 -7.96 -0.38 2.22
CA ARG A 47 -9.27 -0.87 2.61
C ARG A 47 -9.32 -2.38 2.48
N VAL A 48 -9.81 -3.05 3.51
CA VAL A 48 -10.05 -4.50 3.45
C VAL A 48 -11.31 -4.75 2.62
N ALA A 49 -11.15 -5.34 1.44
CA ALA A 49 -12.23 -5.69 0.53
C ALA A 49 -12.87 -7.04 0.91
N GLU A 50 -12.03 -8.03 1.18
CA GLU A 50 -12.47 -9.39 1.54
C GLU A 50 -11.52 -10.02 2.58
N VAL A 51 -12.07 -10.87 3.45
CA VAL A 51 -11.30 -11.72 4.37
C VAL A 51 -11.79 -13.15 4.17
N ASN A 52 -10.93 -14.01 3.64
CA ASN A 52 -11.21 -15.41 3.35
C ASN A 52 -10.19 -16.31 4.08
N GLY A 53 -10.50 -16.61 5.35
CA GLY A 53 -9.61 -17.35 6.24
C GLY A 53 -8.31 -16.59 6.47
N GLU A 54 -7.21 -17.13 5.93
CA GLU A 54 -5.87 -16.52 6.00
C GLU A 54 -5.59 -15.54 4.86
N ARG A 55 -6.41 -15.51 3.81
CA ARG A 55 -6.25 -14.57 2.70
C ARG A 55 -7.07 -13.32 2.97
N VAL A 56 -6.43 -12.17 2.87
CA VAL A 56 -7.09 -10.86 2.97
C VAL A 56 -6.87 -10.11 1.67
N GLU A 57 -7.94 -9.68 1.03
CA GLU A 57 -7.88 -8.81 -0.15
C GLU A 57 -7.99 -7.36 0.28
N PHE A 58 -7.09 -6.53 -0.25
CA PHE A 58 -7.01 -5.11 0.06
C PHE A 58 -7.17 -4.27 -1.21
N ASP A 59 -8.09 -3.32 -1.17
CA ASP A 59 -8.12 -2.19 -2.10
C ASP A 59 -7.12 -1.14 -1.63
N ILE A 60 -6.18 -0.79 -2.51
CA ILE A 60 -5.11 0.15 -2.21
C ILE A 60 -5.21 1.33 -3.15
N THR A 61 -5.42 2.54 -2.60
CA THR A 61 -5.42 3.79 -3.36
C THR A 61 -4.33 4.70 -2.82
N THR A 62 -3.36 5.06 -3.65
CA THR A 62 -2.27 5.96 -3.28
C THR A 62 -2.53 7.36 -3.81
N GLN A 63 -2.39 8.37 -2.97
CA GLN A 63 -2.50 9.77 -3.35
C GLN A 63 -1.25 10.54 -2.87
N PRO A 64 -0.82 11.60 -3.59
CA PRO A 64 0.18 12.52 -3.06
C PRO A 64 -0.33 13.14 -1.76
N GLY A 65 0.52 13.18 -0.73
CA GLY A 65 0.20 13.80 0.56
C GLY A 65 0.34 15.32 0.55
#